data_AF-A0A2Z4HIN4-F1
#
_entry.id   AF-A0A2Z4HIN4-F1
#
_cell.length_a   1.000
_cell.length_b   1.000
_cell.length_c   1.000
_cell.angle_alpha   90.00
_cell.angle_beta   90.00
_cell.angle_gamma   90.00
#
_symmetry.space_group_name_H-M   'P 1'
#
loop_
_entity.id
_entity.type
_entity.pdbx_description
1 polymer ?
#
loop_
_entity_poly.entity_id
_entity_poly.type
_entity_poly.pdbx_seq_one_letter_code
_entity_poly.pdbx_strand_id
1 'polypeptide(L)'
;NYSIELSSVAYDLLWRFDTEALPADLIARGMAVEDKSAKHGLKLTIDDYPYASDGLILWDAIKEWISDYVKFYYLDDSKVGYDQELQAWWTEVRTKGHADKKDEPWWPVLKTRDDLIHVLTTITWVASAHHAAVNFGQYEYGGYFPNHPSIARINMPTEDFSEEEFKEFLRKPEDTLLKCFPSQLQALRVTAILEILSSHSPDEEYL
;
A
#
# COMPACT_ATOMS: atom_id res chain seq x y z
N ASN A 1 -10.93 -1.03 -21.63
CA ASN A 1 -10.46 -0.48 -20.34
C ASN A 1 -9.69 -1.60 -19.67
N TYR A 2 -8.37 -1.47 -19.55
CA TYR A 2 -7.45 -2.53 -19.09
C TYR A 2 -7.03 -2.36 -17.61
N SER A 3 -7.55 -1.34 -16.92
CA SER A 3 -7.08 -0.99 -15.57
C SER A 3 -7.22 -2.13 -14.55
N ILE A 4 -8.33 -2.88 -14.59
CA ILE A 4 -8.56 -4.01 -13.68
C ILE A 4 -7.72 -5.23 -14.07
N GLU A 5 -7.43 -5.41 -15.36
CA GLU A 5 -6.53 -6.48 -15.82
C GLU A 5 -5.10 -6.23 -15.34
N LEU A 6 -4.64 -4.98 -15.37
CA LEU A 6 -3.33 -4.61 -14.83
C LEU A 6 -3.21 -4.93 -13.33
N SER A 7 -4.27 -4.70 -12.53
CA SER A 7 -4.25 -5.10 -11.11
C SER A 7 -4.19 -6.61 -10.91
N SER A 8 -4.79 -7.40 -11.81
CA SER A 8 -4.69 -8.86 -11.77
C SER A 8 -3.26 -9.34 -12.04
N VAL A 9 -2.61 -8.76 -13.06
CA VAL A 9 -1.19 -9.04 -13.37
C VAL A 9 -0.28 -8.61 -12.22
N ALA A 10 -0.52 -7.46 -11.61
CA ALA A 10 0.24 -7.00 -10.44
C ALA A 10 0.05 -7.94 -9.24
N TYR A 11 -1.18 -8.39 -8.98
CA TYR A 11 -1.46 -9.38 -7.95
C TYR A 11 -0.67 -10.67 -8.21
N ASP A 12 -0.71 -11.21 -9.43
CA ASP A 12 0.02 -12.43 -9.79
C ASP A 12 1.54 -12.29 -9.62
N LEU A 13 2.13 -11.20 -10.12
CA LEU A 13 3.58 -11.06 -10.18
C LEU A 13 4.22 -10.51 -8.90
N LEU A 14 3.50 -9.67 -8.15
CA LEU A 14 4.12 -8.83 -7.12
C LEU A 14 3.56 -9.08 -5.72
N TRP A 15 2.26 -9.38 -5.60
CA TRP A 15 1.63 -9.45 -4.28
C TRP A 15 2.05 -10.69 -3.49
N ARG A 16 2.44 -10.47 -2.23
CA ARG A 16 2.75 -11.51 -1.23
C ARG A 16 2.38 -11.01 0.16
N PHE A 17 1.71 -11.84 0.94
CA PHE A 17 1.27 -11.46 2.29
C PHE A 17 2.44 -11.14 3.23
N ASP A 18 3.56 -11.86 3.14
CA ASP A 18 4.72 -11.66 4.01
C ASP A 18 5.40 -10.30 3.80
N THR A 19 5.25 -9.71 2.61
CA THR A 19 5.78 -8.37 2.29
C THR A 19 4.79 -7.25 2.52
N GLU A 20 3.53 -7.51 2.88
CA GLU A 20 2.58 -6.45 3.27
C GLU A 20 2.87 -5.89 4.67
N ALA A 21 3.69 -6.58 5.46
CA ALA A 21 4.21 -6.07 6.72
C ALA A 21 5.21 -4.92 6.46
N LEU A 22 5.00 -3.75 7.05
CA LEU A 22 5.82 -2.56 6.76
C LEU A 22 7.34 -2.81 6.88
N PRO A 23 7.87 -3.44 7.94
CA PRO A 23 9.30 -3.78 8.01
C PRO A 23 9.78 -4.62 6.81
N ALA A 24 8.99 -5.62 6.40
CA ALA A 24 9.34 -6.52 5.31
C ALA A 24 9.27 -5.80 3.95
N ASP A 25 8.26 -4.96 3.72
CA ASP A 25 8.15 -4.09 2.54
C ASP A 25 9.39 -3.18 2.39
N LEU A 26 9.75 -2.48 3.46
CA LEU A 26 10.90 -1.56 3.45
C LEU A 26 12.20 -2.28 3.10
N ILE A 27 12.43 -3.47 3.68
CA ILE A 27 13.62 -4.29 3.37
C ILE A 27 13.56 -4.80 1.92
N ALA A 28 12.41 -5.31 1.48
CA ALA A 28 12.24 -5.88 0.15
C ALA A 28 12.51 -4.85 -0.97
N ARG A 29 12.14 -3.58 -0.75
CA ARG A 29 12.40 -2.48 -1.68
C ARG A 29 13.78 -1.83 -1.52
N GLY A 30 14.62 -2.32 -0.61
CA GLY A 30 15.95 -1.78 -0.32
C GLY A 30 15.94 -0.43 0.42
N MET A 31 14.81 -0.07 1.02
CA MET A 31 14.63 1.16 1.81
C MET A 31 15.01 0.98 3.28
N ALA A 32 15.34 -0.24 3.70
CA ALA A 32 15.89 -0.55 5.01
C ALA A 32 16.78 -1.80 4.97
N VAL A 33 17.59 -1.97 6.02
CA VAL A 33 18.34 -3.19 6.32
C VAL A 33 18.00 -3.66 7.74
N GLU A 34 17.96 -4.97 7.97
CA GLU A 34 17.77 -5.50 9.32
C GLU A 34 18.88 -5.02 10.26
N ASP A 35 18.48 -4.55 11.44
CA ASP A 35 19.38 -4.15 12.52
C ASP A 35 18.66 -4.35 13.85
N LYS A 36 18.96 -5.47 14.51
CA LYS A 36 18.34 -5.84 15.80
C LYS A 36 18.68 -4.87 16.93
N SER A 37 19.70 -4.02 16.76
CA SER A 37 20.05 -2.99 17.74
C SER A 37 19.30 -1.68 17.54
N ALA A 38 18.71 -1.49 16.34
CA ALA A 38 17.89 -0.33 16.04
C ALA A 38 16.50 -0.46 16.70
N LYS A 39 15.89 0.70 16.99
CA LYS A 39 14.61 0.82 17.70
C LYS A 39 13.51 -0.07 17.12
N HIS A 40 13.40 -0.11 15.79
CA HIS A 40 12.36 -0.82 15.05
C HIS A 40 12.84 -2.17 14.50
N GLY A 41 14.01 -2.65 14.93
CA GLY A 41 14.63 -3.88 14.41
C GLY A 41 15.22 -3.75 13.00
N LEU A 42 15.24 -2.53 12.45
CA LEU A 42 15.82 -2.20 11.15
C LEU A 42 16.38 -0.79 11.15
N LYS A 43 17.30 -0.53 10.22
CA LYS A 43 17.82 0.79 9.90
C LYS A 43 17.35 1.22 8.50
N LEU A 44 16.77 2.41 8.40
CA LEU A 44 16.36 2.98 7.11
C LEU A 44 17.58 3.34 6.25
N THR A 45 17.44 3.17 4.93
CA THR A 45 18.41 3.64 3.94
C THR A 45 18.39 5.16 3.82
N ILE A 46 17.20 5.76 3.99
CA ILE A 46 16.97 7.20 4.01
C ILE A 46 16.47 7.54 5.41
N ASP A 47 17.29 8.23 6.20
CA ASP A 47 16.98 8.52 7.61
C ASP A 47 15.71 9.38 7.75
N ASP A 48 15.50 10.35 6.86
CA ASP A 48 14.31 11.22 6.82
C ASP A 48 13.34 10.76 5.73
N TYR A 49 12.80 9.55 5.88
CA TYR A 49 11.71 9.03 5.05
C TYR A 49 10.41 9.06 5.86
N PRO A 50 9.54 10.08 5.70
CA PRO A 50 8.40 10.30 6.59
C PRO A 50 7.42 9.13 6.66
N TYR A 51 6.98 8.58 5.51
CA TYR A 51 6.08 7.41 5.48
C TYR A 51 6.65 6.23 6.27
N ALA A 52 7.94 5.92 6.09
CA ALA A 52 8.57 4.79 6.77
C ALA A 52 8.76 5.08 8.27
N SER A 53 9.26 6.27 8.60
CA SER A 53 9.57 6.67 9.98
C SER A 53 8.31 6.71 10.85
N ASP A 54 7.25 7.34 10.35
CA ASP A 54 5.97 7.44 11.06
C ASP A 54 5.23 6.09 11.05
N GLY A 55 5.26 5.39 9.91
CA GLY A 55 4.66 4.08 9.76
C GLY A 55 5.24 3.05 10.73
N LEU A 56 6.55 3.06 10.99
CA LEU A 56 7.19 2.13 11.92
C LEU A 56 6.78 2.37 13.38
N ILE A 57 6.45 3.61 13.74
CA ILE A 57 5.91 3.94 15.07
C ILE A 57 4.51 3.32 15.22
N LEU A 58 3.64 3.48 14.21
CA LEU A 58 2.30 2.89 14.22
C LEU A 58 2.34 1.37 14.15
N TRP A 59 3.22 0.80 13.32
CA TRP A 59 3.42 -0.65 13.22
C TRP A 59 3.79 -1.26 14.58
N ASP A 60 4.73 -0.66 15.29
CA ASP A 60 5.14 -1.14 16.61
C ASP A 60 4.00 -1.05 17.63
N ALA A 61 3.23 0.04 17.63
CA ALA A 61 2.08 0.19 18.52
C ALA A 61 0.98 -0.86 18.25
N ILE A 62 0.65 -1.09 16.98
CA ILE A 62 -0.31 -2.13 16.57
C ILE A 62 0.21 -3.51 17.00
N LYS A 63 1.48 -3.80 16.74
CA LYS A 63 2.11 -5.07 17.08
C LYS A 63 2.14 -5.31 18.60
N GLU A 64 2.41 -4.27 19.39
CA GLU A 64 2.38 -4.34 20.86
C GLU A 64 0.98 -4.68 21.37
N TRP A 65 -0.04 -3.93 20.93
CA TRP A 65 -1.44 -4.19 21.30
C TRP A 65 -1.88 -5.62 20.96
N ILE A 66 -1.63 -6.05 19.71
CA ILE A 66 -1.97 -7.40 19.24
C ILE A 66 -1.19 -8.46 20.02
N SER A 67 0.08 -8.20 20.33
CA SER A 67 0.89 -9.12 21.13
C SER A 67 0.29 -9.34 22.50
N ASP A 68 -0.14 -8.28 23.18
CA ASP A 68 -0.74 -8.37 24.50
C ASP A 68 -2.10 -9.09 24.46
N TYR A 69 -2.93 -8.76 23.47
CA TYR A 69 -4.20 -9.44 23.24
C TYR A 69 -4.01 -10.93 22.97
N VAL A 70 -3.15 -11.30 22.01
CA VAL A 70 -2.89 -12.71 21.67
C VAL A 70 -2.33 -13.47 22.87
N LYS A 71 -1.37 -12.90 23.61
CA LYS A 71 -0.76 -13.56 24.78
C LYS A 71 -1.74 -13.73 25.94
N PHE A 72 -2.77 -12.89 26.02
CA PHE A 72 -3.84 -13.03 27.01
C PHE A 72 -4.72 -14.26 26.74
N TYR A 73 -5.12 -14.49 25.48
CA TYR A 73 -5.99 -15.61 25.11
C TYR A 73 -5.23 -16.93 24.84
N TYR A 74 -4.02 -16.84 24.28
CA TYR A 74 -3.18 -17.98 23.93
C TYR A 74 -1.95 -18.01 24.84
N LEU A 75 -2.00 -18.86 25.87
CA LEU A 75 -0.93 -18.97 26.87
C LEU A 75 0.36 -19.59 26.31
N ASP A 76 0.24 -20.42 25.28
CA ASP A 76 1.35 -21.08 24.60
C ASP A 76 1.00 -21.39 23.13
N ASP A 77 2.01 -21.71 22.33
CA ASP A 77 1.88 -21.93 20.89
C ASP A 77 0.94 -23.08 20.54
N SER A 78 0.86 -24.12 21.38
CA SER A 78 -0.02 -25.27 21.11
C SER A 78 -1.50 -24.84 21.07
N LYS A 79 -1.88 -23.81 21.84
CA LYS A 79 -3.25 -23.29 21.83
C LYS A 79 -3.64 -22.68 20.48
N VAL A 80 -2.70 -22.03 19.79
CA VAL A 80 -2.92 -21.51 18.43
C VAL A 80 -3.10 -22.67 17.44
N GLY A 81 -2.24 -23.68 17.53
CA GLY A 81 -2.29 -24.84 16.64
C GLY A 81 -3.50 -25.76 16.84
N TYR A 82 -4.10 -25.78 18.04
CA TYR A 82 -5.29 -26.58 18.36
C TYR A 82 -6.62 -25.86 18.21
N ASP A 83 -6.61 -24.55 18.00
CA ASP A 83 -7.83 -23.76 17.80
C ASP A 83 -8.43 -24.04 16.41
N GLN A 84 -9.49 -24.84 16.38
CA GLN A 84 -10.09 -25.29 15.13
C GLN A 84 -10.72 -24.15 14.32
N GLU A 85 -11.29 -23.15 14.99
CA GLU A 85 -11.91 -22.01 14.31
C GLU A 85 -10.85 -21.12 13.68
N LEU A 86 -9.77 -20.85 14.42
CA LEU A 86 -8.64 -20.06 13.92
C LEU A 86 -7.95 -20.76 12.73
N GLN A 87 -7.71 -22.07 12.83
CA GLN A 87 -7.10 -22.84 11.74
C GLN A 87 -8.01 -22.89 10.50
N ALA A 88 -9.33 -23.04 10.70
CA ALA A 88 -10.30 -23.04 9.60
C ALA A 88 -10.36 -21.67 8.91
N TRP A 89 -10.40 -20.58 9.68
CA TRP A 89 -10.37 -19.21 9.18
C TRP A 89 -9.14 -18.96 8.29
N TRP A 90 -7.94 -19.25 8.80
CA TRP A 90 -6.72 -19.00 8.04
C TRP A 90 -6.60 -19.89 6.80
N THR A 91 -7.07 -21.12 6.90
CA THR A 91 -7.16 -22.02 5.74
C THR A 91 -8.11 -21.46 4.68
N GLU A 92 -9.26 -20.92 5.06
CA GLU A 92 -10.22 -20.33 4.14
C GLU A 92 -9.67 -19.04 3.49
N VAL A 93 -9.07 -18.14 4.26
CA VAL A 93 -8.40 -16.92 3.74
C VAL A 93 -7.41 -17.29 2.63
N ARG A 94 -6.53 -18.28 2.87
CA ARG A 94 -5.51 -18.70 1.90
C ARG A 94 -6.09 -19.47 0.72
N THR A 95 -6.98 -20.43 0.96
CA THR A 95 -7.40 -21.40 -0.07
C THR A 95 -8.65 -21.02 -0.84
N LYS A 96 -9.44 -20.07 -0.31
CA LYS A 96 -10.66 -19.55 -0.94
C LYS A 96 -10.56 -18.05 -1.21
N GLY A 97 -10.10 -17.26 -0.22
CA GLY A 97 -9.91 -15.82 -0.40
C GLY A 97 -8.83 -15.49 -1.43
N HIS A 98 -7.64 -16.07 -1.25
CA HIS A 98 -6.49 -15.93 -2.13
C HIS A 98 -6.17 -17.23 -2.89
N ALA A 99 -7.21 -17.88 -3.42
CA ALA A 99 -7.11 -19.23 -4.01
C ALA A 99 -6.02 -19.38 -5.08
N ASP A 100 -5.80 -18.35 -5.90
CA ASP A 100 -4.78 -18.36 -6.97
C ASP A 100 -3.34 -18.45 -6.43
N LYS A 101 -3.13 -18.09 -5.16
CA LYS A 101 -1.83 -18.09 -4.48
C LYS A 101 -1.77 -19.04 -3.29
N LYS A 102 -2.74 -19.95 -3.16
CA LYS A 102 -2.89 -20.81 -1.98
C LYS A 102 -1.69 -21.72 -1.67
N ASP A 103 -0.89 -22.04 -2.69
CA ASP A 103 0.25 -22.97 -2.60
C ASP A 103 1.61 -22.25 -2.47
N GLU A 104 1.61 -20.92 -2.37
CA GLU A 104 2.83 -20.13 -2.24
C GLU A 104 3.55 -20.40 -0.90
N PRO A 105 4.90 -20.46 -0.87
CA PRO A 105 5.64 -20.90 0.31
C PRO A 105 5.75 -19.84 1.42
N TRP A 106 5.46 -18.59 1.11
CA TRP A 106 5.59 -17.47 2.03
C TRP A 106 4.40 -17.28 2.98
N TRP A 107 3.32 -18.03 2.79
CA TRP A 107 2.19 -17.99 3.71
C TRP A 107 2.61 -18.45 5.13
N PRO A 108 2.31 -17.66 6.17
CA PRO A 108 2.44 -18.13 7.54
C PRO A 108 1.70 -19.45 7.78
N VAL A 109 2.34 -20.36 8.52
CA VAL A 109 1.76 -21.69 8.82
C VAL A 109 0.69 -21.60 9.92
N LEU A 110 0.70 -20.51 10.70
CA LEU A 110 -0.21 -20.23 11.82
C LEU A 110 -0.20 -21.31 12.90
N LYS A 111 0.97 -21.61 13.45
CA LYS A 111 1.13 -22.62 14.53
C LYS A 111 1.57 -22.03 15.86
N THR A 112 2.16 -20.84 15.85
CA THR A 112 2.71 -20.20 17.03
C THR A 112 2.00 -18.89 17.32
N ARG A 113 2.19 -18.36 18.53
CA ARG A 113 1.69 -17.02 18.86
C ARG A 113 2.35 -15.95 17.99
N ASP A 114 3.62 -16.12 17.66
CA ASP A 114 4.34 -15.19 16.80
C ASP A 114 3.78 -15.19 15.37
N ASP A 115 3.39 -16.35 14.83
CA ASP A 115 2.68 -16.43 13.55
C ASP A 115 1.35 -15.64 13.60
N LEU A 116 0.55 -15.85 14.65
CA LEU A 116 -0.75 -15.19 14.81
C LEU A 116 -0.60 -13.68 15.00
N ILE A 117 0.35 -13.26 15.84
CA ILE A 117 0.68 -11.84 16.04
C ILE A 117 1.09 -11.22 14.71
N HIS A 118 1.95 -11.88 13.94
CA HIS A 118 2.38 -11.38 12.64
C HIS A 118 1.21 -11.25 11.66
N VAL A 119 0.38 -12.28 11.52
CA VAL A 119 -0.80 -12.28 10.63
C VAL A 119 -1.76 -11.13 11.00
N LEU A 120 -2.12 -11.02 12.27
CA LEU A 120 -3.06 -9.99 12.73
C LEU A 120 -2.47 -8.59 12.60
N THR A 121 -1.18 -8.40 12.93
CA THR A 121 -0.50 -7.11 12.77
C THR A 121 -0.50 -6.67 11.32
N THR A 122 -0.18 -7.57 10.38
CA THR A 122 -0.20 -7.26 8.94
C THR A 122 -1.59 -6.89 8.47
N ILE A 123 -2.63 -7.65 8.86
CA ILE A 123 -4.02 -7.34 8.48
C ILE A 123 -4.46 -5.97 9.03
N THR A 124 -4.23 -5.73 10.32
CA THR A 124 -4.59 -4.45 10.96
C THR A 124 -3.82 -3.29 10.34
N TRP A 125 -2.52 -3.45 10.08
CA TRP A 125 -1.69 -2.45 9.39
C TRP A 125 -2.24 -2.09 8.00
N VAL A 126 -2.52 -3.10 7.17
CA VAL A 126 -3.04 -2.90 5.80
C VAL A 126 -4.38 -2.19 5.85
N ALA A 127 -5.28 -2.62 6.73
CA ALA A 127 -6.63 -2.07 6.84
C ALA A 127 -6.69 -0.66 7.46
N SER A 128 -5.69 -0.27 8.26
CA SER A 128 -5.66 1.03 8.94
C SER A 128 -4.60 1.96 8.36
N ALA A 129 -3.39 1.95 8.92
CA ALA A 129 -2.34 2.92 8.65
C ALA A 129 -1.86 2.89 7.18
N HIS A 130 -1.70 1.72 6.57
CA HIS A 130 -1.30 1.65 5.16
C HIS A 130 -2.38 2.23 4.25
N HIS A 131 -3.63 1.78 4.41
CA HIS A 131 -4.76 2.32 3.66
C HIS A 131 -4.86 3.84 3.83
N ALA A 132 -4.78 4.34 5.06
CA ALA A 132 -4.83 5.77 5.34
C ALA A 132 -3.72 6.55 4.61
N ALA A 133 -2.48 6.03 4.63
CA ALA A 133 -1.33 6.66 3.99
C ALA A 133 -1.44 6.77 2.47
N VAL A 134 -2.12 5.82 1.81
CA VAL A 134 -2.33 5.84 0.34
C VAL A 134 -3.67 6.44 -0.09
N ASN A 135 -4.62 6.61 0.84
CA ASN A 135 -5.97 7.07 0.53
C ASN A 135 -6.18 8.56 0.80
N PHE A 136 -5.90 9.04 2.02
CA PHE A 136 -6.36 10.37 2.46
C PHE A 136 -5.55 11.55 1.93
N GLY A 137 -4.43 11.30 1.24
CA GLY A 137 -3.67 12.34 0.53
C GLY A 137 -4.04 12.49 -0.94
N GLN A 138 -5.01 11.71 -1.44
CA GLN A 138 -5.35 11.67 -2.87
C GLN A 138 -5.75 13.05 -3.41
N TYR A 139 -6.57 13.82 -2.69
CA TYR A 139 -6.99 15.14 -3.14
C TYR A 139 -5.90 16.19 -2.96
N GLU A 140 -5.16 16.16 -1.85
CA GLU A 140 -4.11 17.10 -1.51
C GLU A 140 -3.00 17.10 -2.57
N TYR A 141 -2.62 15.92 -3.07
CA TYR A 141 -1.64 15.80 -4.14
C TYR A 141 -2.27 15.77 -5.54
N GLY A 142 -3.44 15.15 -5.70
CA GLY A 142 -4.05 14.88 -7.00
C GLY A 142 -5.13 15.86 -7.45
N GLY A 143 -5.62 16.73 -6.56
CA GLY A 143 -6.62 17.75 -6.87
C GLY A 143 -6.10 18.82 -7.83
N TYR A 144 -4.78 19.05 -7.84
CA TYR A 144 -4.11 19.77 -8.93
C TYR A 144 -3.64 18.78 -10.00
N PHE A 145 -4.49 18.53 -11.00
CA PHE A 145 -4.27 17.48 -12.00
C PHE A 145 -2.90 17.49 -12.72
N PRO A 146 -2.20 18.63 -12.93
CA PRO A 146 -0.86 18.58 -13.53
C PRO A 146 0.18 17.92 -12.62
N ASN A 147 -0.02 17.92 -11.30
CA ASN A 147 0.84 17.22 -10.35
C ASN A 147 0.63 15.70 -10.36
N HIS A 148 -0.60 15.24 -10.69
CA HIS A 148 -0.94 13.82 -10.74
C HIS A 148 -1.90 13.51 -11.90
N PRO A 149 -1.43 13.54 -13.16
CA PRO A 149 -2.29 13.36 -14.33
C PRO A 149 -2.76 11.90 -14.45
N SER A 150 -4.08 11.69 -14.51
CA SER A 150 -4.67 10.35 -14.54
C SER A 150 -4.66 9.68 -15.93
N ILE A 151 -4.34 10.42 -16.98
CA ILE A 151 -4.27 9.92 -18.37
C ILE A 151 -3.38 10.83 -19.22
N ALA A 152 -2.63 10.21 -20.14
CA ALA A 152 -2.06 10.85 -21.32
C ALA A 152 -2.93 10.52 -22.55
N ARG A 153 -3.53 11.53 -23.18
CA ARG A 153 -4.43 11.43 -24.35
C ARG A 153 -3.70 11.33 -25.68
N ILE A 154 -2.47 11.83 -25.72
CA ILE A 154 -1.52 11.67 -26.80
C ILE A 154 -0.20 11.19 -26.19
N ASN A 155 0.78 10.85 -27.04
CA ASN A 155 2.11 10.52 -26.55
C ASN A 155 2.67 11.69 -25.74
N MET A 156 3.39 11.36 -24.66
CA MET A 156 4.11 12.37 -23.90
C MET A 156 5.08 13.09 -24.83
N PRO A 157 5.13 14.43 -24.80
CA PRO A 157 6.14 15.19 -25.53
C PRO A 157 7.53 14.68 -25.15
N THR A 158 8.37 14.43 -26.14
CA THR A 158 9.77 13.97 -25.96
C THR A 158 10.72 14.98 -26.60
N GLU A 159 12.02 14.86 -26.37
CA GLU A 159 13.01 15.74 -27.02
C GLU A 159 13.09 15.56 -28.55
N ASP A 160 12.50 14.49 -29.09
CA ASP A 160 12.43 14.19 -30.54
C ASP A 160 11.30 14.96 -31.23
N PHE A 161 11.28 16.29 -31.06
CA PHE A 161 10.30 17.16 -31.71
C PHE A 161 10.66 17.44 -33.18
N SER A 162 9.64 17.60 -34.02
CA SER A 162 9.84 18.40 -35.24
C SER A 162 10.22 19.84 -34.88
N GLU A 163 10.91 20.55 -35.77
CA GLU A 163 11.33 21.95 -35.51
C GLU A 163 10.14 22.86 -35.17
N GLU A 164 8.96 22.59 -35.74
CA GLU A 164 7.73 23.32 -35.49
C GLU A 164 7.15 23.04 -34.10
N GLU A 165 7.08 21.76 -33.70
CA GLU A 165 6.61 21.37 -32.37
C GLU A 165 7.54 21.87 -31.26
N PHE A 166 8.85 21.88 -31.52
CA PHE A 166 9.83 22.41 -30.57
C PHE A 166 9.66 23.92 -30.39
N LYS A 167 9.49 24.68 -31.48
CA LYS A 167 9.21 26.13 -31.41
C LYS A 167 7.92 26.41 -30.66
N GLU A 168 6.88 25.61 -30.88
CA GLU A 168 5.61 25.77 -30.17
C GLU A 168 5.74 25.43 -28.68
N PHE A 169 6.45 24.35 -28.35
CA PHE A 169 6.73 23.98 -26.96
C PHE A 169 7.54 25.07 -26.24
N LEU A 170 8.59 25.62 -26.85
CA LEU A 170 9.36 26.72 -26.26
C LEU A 170 8.52 28.00 -26.08
N ARG A 171 7.56 28.23 -26.98
CA ARG A 171 6.67 29.39 -26.91
C ARG A 171 5.59 29.23 -25.85
N LYS A 172 5.03 28.03 -25.71
CA LYS A 172 3.88 27.70 -24.87
C LYS A 172 3.89 26.23 -24.41
N PRO A 173 4.75 25.87 -23.45
CA PRO A 173 4.87 24.49 -22.98
C PRO A 173 3.58 23.98 -22.33
N GLU A 174 2.81 24.87 -21.69
CA GLU A 174 1.52 24.56 -21.07
C GLU A 174 0.48 24.07 -22.08
N ASP A 175 0.39 24.68 -23.27
CA ASP A 175 -0.58 24.27 -24.30
C ASP A 175 -0.24 22.86 -24.81
N THR A 176 1.06 22.52 -24.91
CA THR A 176 1.52 21.19 -25.29
C THR A 176 1.21 20.15 -24.22
N LEU A 177 1.49 20.44 -22.95
CA LEU A 177 1.18 19.54 -21.85
C LEU A 177 -0.34 19.36 -21.67
N LEU A 178 -1.14 20.40 -21.81
CA LEU A 178 -2.61 20.33 -21.70
C LEU A 178 -3.26 19.51 -22.83
N LYS A 179 -2.64 19.44 -24.02
CA LYS A 179 -3.07 18.52 -25.09
C LYS A 179 -2.84 17.06 -24.68
N CYS A 180 -1.74 16.78 -23.97
CA CYS A 180 -1.39 15.45 -23.48
C CYS A 180 -2.21 15.04 -22.25
N PHE A 181 -2.29 15.89 -21.24
CA PHE A 181 -2.97 15.63 -19.97
C PHE A 181 -4.49 15.49 -20.11
N PRO A 182 -5.20 15.10 -19.04
CA PRO A 182 -6.66 14.92 -19.08
C PRO A 182 -7.37 16.18 -19.61
N SER A 183 -8.49 15.99 -20.32
CA SER A 183 -9.37 17.11 -20.65
C SER A 183 -9.94 17.75 -19.38
N GLN A 184 -10.42 18.99 -19.46
CA GLN A 184 -11.04 19.67 -18.31
C GLN A 184 -12.17 18.84 -17.67
N LEU A 185 -13.00 18.18 -18.49
CA LEU A 185 -14.08 17.33 -18.00
C LEU A 185 -13.55 16.06 -17.31
N GLN A 186 -12.49 15.46 -17.83
CA GLN A 186 -11.85 14.29 -17.21
C GLN A 186 -11.18 14.67 -15.88
N ALA A 187 -10.42 15.77 -15.86
CA ALA A 187 -9.77 16.28 -14.66
C ALA A 187 -10.80 16.62 -13.57
N LEU A 188 -11.89 17.32 -13.93
CA LEU A 188 -12.97 17.64 -13.00
C LEU A 188 -13.61 16.38 -12.40
N ARG A 189 -13.88 15.38 -13.23
CA ARG A 189 -14.47 14.11 -12.77
C ARG A 189 -13.56 13.38 -11.78
N VAL A 190 -12.26 13.28 -12.10
CA VAL A 190 -11.29 12.62 -11.21
C VAL A 190 -11.14 13.41 -9.91
N THR A 191 -10.95 14.73 -9.99
CA THR A 191 -10.79 15.61 -8.82
C THR A 191 -11.97 15.48 -7.85
N ALA A 192 -13.21 15.46 -8.35
CA ALA A 192 -14.41 15.28 -7.52
C ALA A 192 -14.44 13.89 -6.84
N ILE A 193 -13.93 12.84 -7.49
CA ILE A 193 -13.81 11.51 -6.88
C ILE A 193 -12.73 11.53 -5.79
N LEU A 194 -11.56 12.10 -6.06
CA LEU A 194 -10.47 12.17 -5.08
C LEU A 194 -10.89 12.96 -3.83
N GLU A 195 -11.68 14.04 -4.00
CA GLU A 195 -12.21 14.84 -2.89
C GLU A 195 -13.08 13.99 -1.95
N ILE A 196 -13.99 13.20 -2.53
CA ILE A 196 -14.86 12.30 -1.76
C ILE A 196 -14.04 11.22 -1.04
N LEU A 197 -13.10 10.59 -1.75
CA LEU A 197 -12.28 9.51 -1.19
C LEU A 197 -11.29 9.98 -0.11
N SER A 198 -10.89 11.25 -0.13
CA SER A 198 -9.98 11.83 0.86
C SER A 198 -10.71 12.41 2.08
N SER A 199 -12.05 12.43 2.07
CA SER A 199 -12.85 12.96 3.16
C SER A 199 -13.07 11.91 4.26
N HIS A 200 -12.97 12.33 5.51
CA HIS A 200 -13.34 11.50 6.66
C HIS A 200 -14.83 11.67 7.00
N SER A 201 -15.50 10.55 7.27
CA SER A 201 -16.88 10.57 7.79
C SER A 201 -16.89 11.21 9.19
N PRO A 202 -17.95 11.98 9.55
CA PRO A 202 -18.10 12.46 10.92
C PRO A 202 -18.28 11.32 11.94
N ASP A 203 -18.70 10.14 11.48
CA ASP A 203 -18.90 8.94 12.29
C ASP A 203 -17.71 7.96 12.20
N GLU A 204 -16.55 8.41 11.71
CA GLU A 204 -15.36 7.56 11.57
C GLU A 204 -14.80 7.09 12.94
N GLU A 205 -14.37 5.83 13.00
CA GLU A 205 -13.68 5.25 14.15
C GLU A 205 -12.19 5.12 13.85
N TYR A 206 -11.38 5.96 14.50
CA TYR A 206 -9.93 5.95 14.33
C TYR A 206 -9.26 4.85 15.16
N LEU A 207 -8.05 4.47 14.74
CA LEU A 207 -7.18 3.51 15.42
C LEU A 207 -6.88 3.92 16.87
#